data_AF-A0A497NFX4-F1
#
_entry.id   AF-A0A497NFX4-F1
#
_cell.length_a   1.000
_cell.length_b   1.000
_cell.length_c   1.000
_cell.angle_alpha   90.00
_cell.angle_beta   90.00
_cell.angle_gamma   90.00
#
_symmetry.space_group_name_H-M   'P 1'
#
loop_
_entity.id
_entity.type
_entity.pdbx_description
1 polymer ?
#
loop_
_entity_poly.entity_id
_entity_poly.type
_entity_poly.pdbx_seq_one_letter_code
_entity_poly.pdbx_strand_id
1 'polypeptide(L)'
;MEDLKNNKGKIPGMLYIFVSFIPWIVYWVFCGVRNKLGIVISFVISLILVTLQIRKKDFNLIDITSLLYFSIATVAMFIFDVGVFVENGGSLGYFTLFLMALFSLIARKPFTFQVSKRDYPEIYWKDESFLAINNMITGGWALIFITNATVFILLDKPLTLIISNGLIALGIAFSVVLPLETPAYFAAREFRRYDWSVKVELQKPKGDNEYDVIVVGSGIGGLTCSALLSRRGYKVLVLEQHYQVGGYCSSFMRGGFIFNVGVENVSGIWEKGPITYLLEELGLKKDELFVKNRIRYIFKGREFDASSLEEFIKNLSEIFPDEKENIYAFFDDAEKAYEECYKDIEYGTPLPAWLIVKVYGKRKLLNYPK
;
A
#
# COMPACT_ATOMS: atom_id res chain seq x y z
N MET A 1 5.71 -10.54 -9.17
CA MET A 1 6.78 -11.05 -8.25
C MET A 1 8.22 -10.81 -8.75
N GLU A 2 8.43 -10.44 -10.02
CA GLU A 2 9.75 -10.16 -10.60
C GLU A 2 10.34 -8.80 -10.14
N ASP A 3 9.49 -7.81 -9.88
CA ASP A 3 9.91 -6.49 -9.38
C ASP A 3 10.42 -6.47 -7.93
N LEU A 4 9.95 -7.39 -7.07
CA LEU A 4 10.43 -7.50 -5.69
C LEU A 4 11.84 -8.11 -5.60
N LYS A 5 12.26 -8.90 -6.60
CA LYS A 5 13.62 -9.47 -6.66
C LYS A 5 14.66 -8.49 -7.23
N ASN A 6 14.24 -7.44 -7.92
CA ASN A 6 15.12 -6.43 -8.52
C ASN A 6 15.70 -5.39 -7.53
N ASN A 7 15.38 -5.50 -6.23
CA ASN A 7 15.82 -4.52 -5.23
C ASN A 7 17.15 -4.85 -4.53
N LYS A 8 17.82 -5.97 -4.88
CA LYS A 8 19.05 -6.45 -4.20
C LYS A 8 20.32 -5.60 -4.39
N GLY A 9 20.23 -4.43 -5.02
CA GLY A 9 21.35 -3.49 -5.17
C GLY A 9 20.98 -2.00 -5.07
N LYS A 10 19.73 -1.65 -4.73
CA LYS A 10 19.30 -0.25 -4.60
C LYS A 10 19.55 0.24 -3.17
N ILE A 11 20.17 1.40 -3.05
CA ILE A 11 20.33 2.10 -1.77
C ILE A 11 18.93 2.42 -1.24
N PRO A 12 18.59 2.04 0.02
CA PRO A 12 17.30 2.38 0.62
C PRO A 12 17.03 3.88 0.54
N GLY A 13 15.78 4.29 0.32
CA GLY A 13 15.39 5.68 0.20
C GLY A 13 15.87 6.53 1.38
N MET A 14 15.69 6.03 2.61
CA MET A 14 16.20 6.70 3.82
C MET A 14 17.72 6.87 3.86
N LEU A 15 18.51 5.94 3.31
CA LEU A 15 19.96 6.13 3.21
C LEU A 15 20.29 7.17 2.13
N TYR A 16 19.51 7.17 1.04
CA TYR A 16 19.70 8.13 -0.04
C TYR A 16 19.41 9.57 0.37
N ILE A 17 18.33 9.80 1.14
CA ILE A 17 18.02 11.15 1.62
C ILE A 17 19.14 11.67 2.53
N PHE A 18 19.71 10.82 3.38
CA PHE A 18 20.85 11.18 4.22
C PHE A 18 22.06 11.60 3.40
N VAL A 19 22.37 10.85 2.32
CA VAL A 19 23.46 11.20 1.38
C VAL A 19 23.22 12.58 0.75
N SER A 20 21.99 12.88 0.33
CA SER A 20 21.63 14.19 -0.23
C SER A 20 21.72 15.36 0.77
N PHE A 21 21.66 15.09 2.09
CA PHE A 21 21.87 16.10 3.12
C PHE A 21 23.35 16.31 3.48
N ILE A 22 24.29 15.47 3.04
CA ILE A 22 25.72 15.60 3.36
C ILE A 22 26.29 16.99 3.01
N PRO A 23 26.05 17.57 1.81
CA PRO A 23 26.52 18.92 1.50
C PRO A 23 26.06 19.97 2.52
N TRP A 24 24.83 19.89 3.00
CA TRP A 24 24.26 20.81 3.99
C TRP A 24 24.88 20.62 5.37
N ILE A 25 25.06 19.37 5.80
CA ILE A 25 25.71 19.04 7.07
C ILE A 25 27.14 19.57 7.08
N VAL A 26 27.91 19.30 6.02
CA VAL A 26 29.29 19.80 5.89
C VAL A 26 29.34 21.32 5.90
N TYR A 27 28.41 21.96 5.18
CA TYR A 27 28.30 23.41 5.15
C TYR A 27 28.04 24.00 6.54
N TRP A 28 27.06 23.49 7.27
CA TRP A 28 26.73 23.99 8.62
C TRP A 28 27.86 23.75 9.63
N VAL A 29 28.59 22.63 9.52
CA VAL A 29 29.73 22.34 10.41
C VAL A 29 30.89 23.30 10.15
N PHE A 30 31.31 23.47 8.90
CA PHE A 30 32.49 24.27 8.58
C PHE A 30 32.22 25.78 8.64
N CYS A 31 31.09 26.24 8.08
CA CYS A 31 30.73 27.65 8.16
C CYS A 31 30.29 28.05 9.59
N GLY A 32 29.86 27.09 10.42
CA GLY A 32 29.61 27.30 11.84
C GLY A 32 30.83 27.78 12.63
N VAL A 33 32.04 27.46 12.16
CA VAL A 33 33.34 27.93 12.69
C VAL A 33 33.94 29.05 11.81
N ARG A 34 33.10 29.71 11.00
CA ARG A 34 33.47 30.78 10.05
C ARG A 34 34.53 30.36 9.00
N ASN A 35 34.62 29.07 8.69
CA ASN A 35 35.56 28.58 7.69
C ASN A 35 34.94 28.65 6.28
N LYS A 36 35.53 29.47 5.41
CA LYS A 36 35.11 29.66 4.00
C LYS A 36 35.20 28.37 3.18
N LEU A 37 36.06 27.41 3.57
CA LEU A 37 36.21 26.12 2.89
C LEU A 37 34.93 25.27 2.93
N GLY A 38 34.04 25.50 3.89
CA GLY A 38 32.76 24.78 3.98
C GLY A 38 31.93 24.90 2.70
N ILE A 39 31.90 26.08 2.08
CA ILE A 39 31.17 26.33 0.83
C ILE A 39 31.76 25.50 -0.32
N VAL A 40 33.09 25.49 -0.44
CA VAL A 40 33.79 24.79 -1.53
C VAL A 40 33.63 23.27 -1.40
N ILE A 41 33.79 22.74 -0.18
CA ILE A 41 33.64 21.29 0.05
C ILE A 41 32.20 20.86 -0.27
N SER A 42 31.19 21.62 0.19
CA SER A 42 29.78 21.32 -0.09
C SER A 42 29.42 21.46 -1.57
N PHE A 43 30.02 22.42 -2.28
CA PHE A 43 29.90 22.53 -3.74
C PHE A 43 30.44 21.29 -4.45
N VAL A 44 31.66 20.85 -4.10
CA VAL A 44 32.28 19.66 -4.71
C VAL A 44 31.45 18.41 -4.45
N ILE A 45 30.97 18.20 -3.22
CA ILE A 45 30.10 17.06 -2.90
C ILE A 45 28.80 17.12 -3.72
N SER A 46 28.16 18.29 -3.81
CA SER A 46 26.93 18.47 -4.61
C SER A 46 27.16 18.20 -6.10
N LEU A 47 28.30 18.65 -6.64
CA LEU A 47 28.69 18.40 -8.03
C LEU A 47 28.88 16.90 -8.30
N ILE A 48 29.53 16.18 -7.38
CA ILE A 48 29.70 14.73 -7.47
C ILE A 48 28.33 14.03 -7.47
N LEU A 49 27.45 14.37 -6.53
CA LEU A 49 26.12 13.76 -6.42
C LEU A 49 25.28 13.96 -7.69
N VAL A 50 25.23 15.19 -8.23
CA VAL A 50 24.48 15.49 -9.45
C VAL A 50 25.12 14.83 -10.68
N THR A 51 26.45 14.77 -10.77
CA THR A 51 27.15 14.09 -11.88
C THR A 51 26.81 12.60 -11.93
N LEU A 52 26.74 11.94 -10.77
CA LEU A 52 26.32 10.54 -10.66
C LEU A 52 24.85 10.35 -11.08
N GLN A 53 23.98 11.32 -10.81
CA GLN A 53 22.58 11.30 -11.20
C GLN A 53 22.36 11.50 -12.69
N ILE A 54 23.13 12.38 -13.34
CA ILE A 54 23.10 12.58 -14.79
C ILE A 54 23.41 11.25 -15.51
N ARG A 55 24.40 10.49 -15.02
CA ARG A 55 24.73 9.17 -15.59
C ARG A 55 23.59 8.16 -15.46
N LYS A 56 22.80 8.25 -14.38
CA LYS A 56 21.67 7.35 -14.09
C LYS A 56 20.32 7.84 -14.62
N LYS A 57 20.25 9.08 -15.14
CA LYS A 57 19.01 9.77 -15.53
C LYS A 57 17.95 9.81 -14.40
N ASP A 58 18.39 9.83 -13.15
CA ASP A 58 17.54 9.85 -11.95
C ASP A 58 17.89 11.06 -11.10
N PHE A 59 17.14 12.14 -11.29
CA PHE A 59 17.43 13.45 -10.70
C PHE A 59 16.67 13.65 -9.40
N ASN A 60 17.36 14.09 -8.35
CA ASN A 60 16.77 14.43 -7.07
C ASN A 60 16.71 15.95 -6.88
N LEU A 61 15.54 16.48 -6.50
CA LEU A 61 15.32 17.92 -6.38
C LEU A 61 16.25 18.57 -5.34
N ILE A 62 16.53 17.89 -4.23
CA ILE A 62 17.44 18.40 -3.19
C ILE A 62 18.88 18.52 -3.68
N ASP A 63 19.35 17.59 -4.51
CA ASP A 63 20.74 17.61 -4.99
C ASP A 63 20.93 18.71 -6.05
N ILE A 64 19.93 18.93 -6.90
CA ILE A 64 19.91 20.07 -7.84
C ILE A 64 19.90 21.40 -7.08
N THR A 65 19.04 21.51 -6.06
CA THR A 65 18.94 22.71 -5.21
C THR A 65 20.25 22.97 -4.48
N SER A 66 20.89 21.92 -3.96
CA SER A 66 22.20 22.00 -3.29
C SER A 66 23.26 22.52 -4.25
N LEU A 67 23.37 21.94 -5.45
CA LEU A 67 24.33 22.39 -6.45
C LEU A 67 24.10 23.86 -6.83
N LEU A 68 22.85 24.26 -7.05
CA LEU A 68 22.51 25.65 -7.37
C LEU A 68 22.92 26.60 -6.24
N TYR A 69 22.53 26.29 -5.00
CA TYR A 69 22.86 27.10 -3.82
C TYR A 69 24.36 27.25 -3.64
N PHE A 70 25.10 26.14 -3.66
CA PHE A 70 26.55 26.18 -3.43
C PHE A 70 27.33 26.79 -4.61
N SER A 71 26.80 26.72 -5.84
CA SER A 71 27.36 27.46 -6.98
C SER A 71 27.25 28.96 -6.74
N ILE A 72 26.05 29.44 -6.37
CA ILE A 72 25.80 30.85 -6.07
C ILE A 72 26.65 31.31 -4.89
N ALA A 73 26.69 30.53 -3.80
CA ALA A 73 27.48 30.85 -2.61
C ALA A 73 28.98 30.89 -2.91
N THR A 74 29.51 29.98 -3.74
CA THR A 74 30.93 29.99 -4.14
C THR A 74 31.26 31.25 -4.94
N VAL A 75 30.45 31.57 -5.94
CA VAL A 75 30.64 32.77 -6.76
C VAL A 75 30.53 34.04 -5.89
N ALA A 76 29.47 34.16 -5.08
CA ALA A 76 29.27 35.31 -4.21
C ALA A 76 30.42 35.50 -3.22
N MET A 77 30.93 34.42 -2.63
CA MET A 77 31.99 34.48 -1.62
C MET A 77 33.37 34.78 -2.21
N PHE A 78 33.73 34.14 -3.33
CA PHE A 78 35.11 34.20 -3.86
C PHE A 78 35.31 35.21 -4.99
N ILE A 79 34.24 35.61 -5.69
CA ILE A 79 34.30 36.61 -6.77
C ILE A 79 33.81 37.97 -6.27
N PHE A 80 32.74 38.01 -5.46
CA PHE A 80 32.12 39.26 -5.01
C PHE A 80 32.38 39.60 -3.53
N ASP A 81 33.16 38.77 -2.81
CA ASP A 81 33.50 38.90 -1.38
C ASP A 81 32.27 39.08 -0.44
N VAL A 82 31.14 38.45 -0.79
CA VAL A 82 29.91 38.52 -0.01
C VAL A 82 29.95 37.47 1.12
N GLY A 83 30.34 37.92 2.32
CA GLY A 83 30.47 37.08 3.53
C GLY A 83 29.17 36.50 4.11
N VAL A 84 28.02 36.95 3.62
CA VAL A 84 26.68 36.60 4.14
C VAL A 84 26.41 35.08 4.15
N PHE A 85 26.97 34.34 3.18
CA PHE A 85 26.84 32.87 3.13
C PHE A 85 27.67 32.14 4.19
N VAL A 86 28.63 32.78 4.84
CA VAL A 86 29.37 32.21 5.97
C VAL A 86 28.80 32.71 7.29
N GLU A 87 28.47 34.00 7.37
CA GLU A 87 27.94 34.64 8.58
C GLU A 87 26.53 34.17 8.93
N ASN A 88 25.64 34.11 7.94
CA ASN A 88 24.23 33.74 8.09
C ASN A 88 23.92 32.38 7.44
N GLY A 89 24.90 31.49 7.35
CA GLY A 89 24.76 30.25 6.60
C GLY A 89 23.68 29.30 7.12
N GLY A 90 23.41 29.32 8.42
CA GLY A 90 22.31 28.57 9.03
C GLY A 90 20.94 29.02 8.50
N SER A 91 20.62 30.31 8.63
CA SER A 91 19.32 30.85 8.22
C SER A 91 19.11 30.75 6.70
N LEU A 92 20.11 31.13 5.90
CA LEU A 92 20.03 31.06 4.44
C LEU A 92 19.92 29.63 3.91
N GLY A 93 20.64 28.69 4.52
CA GLY A 93 20.56 27.29 4.12
C GLY A 93 19.18 26.69 4.39
N TYR A 94 18.66 26.89 5.61
CA TYR A 94 17.30 26.43 5.94
C TYR A 94 16.22 27.14 5.12
N PHE A 95 16.36 28.44 4.86
CA PHE A 95 15.41 29.17 4.01
C PHE A 95 15.42 28.64 2.56
N THR A 96 16.59 28.29 2.03
CA THR A 96 16.71 27.69 0.69
C THR A 96 16.02 26.33 0.63
N LEU A 97 16.24 25.47 1.64
CA LEU A 97 15.56 24.18 1.76
C LEU A 97 14.04 24.33 1.92
N PHE A 98 13.58 25.36 2.62
CA PHE A 98 12.16 25.72 2.69
C PHE A 98 11.60 26.10 1.32
N LEU A 99 12.27 26.98 0.56
CA LEU A 99 11.82 27.38 -0.78
C LEU A 99 11.74 26.18 -1.73
N MET A 100 12.71 25.27 -1.67
CA MET A 100 12.68 24.03 -2.41
C MET A 100 11.49 23.15 -2.01
N ALA A 101 11.28 22.93 -0.72
CA ALA A 101 10.17 22.11 -0.22
C ALA A 101 8.83 22.71 -0.64
N LEU A 102 8.66 24.03 -0.49
CA LEU A 102 7.47 24.78 -0.90
C LEU A 102 7.23 24.68 -2.42
N PHE A 103 8.25 24.91 -3.23
CA PHE A 103 8.17 24.77 -4.69
C PHE A 103 7.74 23.36 -5.08
N SER A 104 8.28 22.33 -4.41
CA SER A 104 7.94 20.94 -4.68
C SER A 104 6.46 20.61 -4.38
N LEU A 105 5.88 21.22 -3.34
CA LEU A 105 4.44 21.10 -3.02
C LEU A 105 3.58 21.81 -4.07
N ILE A 106 3.95 23.03 -4.46
CA ILE A 106 3.23 23.80 -5.48
C ILE A 106 3.23 23.07 -6.83
N ALA A 107 4.37 22.48 -7.19
CA ALA A 107 4.54 21.67 -8.40
C ALA A 107 3.82 20.31 -8.33
N ARG A 108 3.13 19.99 -7.23
CA ARG A 108 2.47 18.69 -6.95
C ARG A 108 3.42 17.49 -7.09
N LYS A 109 4.71 17.72 -6.82
CA LYS A 109 5.78 16.71 -6.85
C LYS A 109 6.63 16.90 -5.59
N PRO A 110 6.10 16.50 -4.42
CA PRO A 110 6.80 16.66 -3.14
C PRO A 110 8.22 16.09 -3.22
N PHE A 111 9.23 16.79 -2.71
CA PHE A 111 10.62 16.35 -2.89
C PHE A 111 10.90 14.96 -2.26
N THR A 112 10.11 14.57 -1.25
CA THR A 112 10.21 13.24 -0.63
C THR A 112 9.75 12.11 -1.55
N PHE A 113 8.92 12.40 -2.57
CA PHE A 113 8.38 11.42 -3.50
C PHE A 113 9.47 10.61 -4.20
N GLN A 114 10.53 11.28 -4.67
CA GLN A 114 11.62 10.62 -5.40
C GLN A 114 12.38 9.63 -4.53
N VAL A 115 12.49 9.93 -3.23
CA VAL A 115 13.08 9.05 -2.24
C VAL A 115 12.16 7.85 -2.02
N SER A 116 10.87 8.08 -1.75
CA SER A 116 9.90 7.01 -1.51
C SER A 116 9.72 6.08 -2.70
N LYS A 117 9.85 6.57 -3.95
CA LYS A 117 9.80 5.71 -5.14
C LYS A 117 10.80 4.55 -5.13
N ARG A 118 11.91 4.69 -4.40
CA ARG A 118 12.94 3.64 -4.33
C ARG A 118 12.54 2.50 -3.41
N ASP A 119 11.71 2.78 -2.42
CA ASP A 119 11.30 1.83 -1.40
C ASP A 119 9.97 1.13 -1.74
N TYR A 120 9.19 1.66 -2.70
CA TYR A 120 7.86 1.15 -3.05
C TYR A 120 7.75 0.78 -4.54
N PRO A 121 7.01 -0.29 -4.90
CA PRO A 121 6.74 -0.68 -6.28
C PRO A 121 6.07 0.43 -7.11
N GLU A 122 6.30 0.44 -8.42
CA GLU A 122 5.83 1.49 -9.33
C GLU A 122 4.32 1.66 -9.36
N ILE A 123 3.56 0.57 -9.15
CA ILE A 123 2.10 0.60 -9.09
C ILE A 123 1.57 1.57 -8.01
N TYR A 124 2.29 1.75 -6.90
CA TYR A 124 1.90 2.65 -5.82
C TYR A 124 2.28 4.12 -6.09
N TRP A 125 3.11 4.41 -7.09
CA TRP A 125 3.62 5.77 -7.31
C TRP A 125 2.53 6.76 -7.74
N LYS A 126 1.40 6.25 -8.24
CA LYS A 126 0.24 7.04 -8.67
C LYS A 126 -0.91 6.98 -7.67
N ASP A 127 -0.77 6.20 -6.60
CA ASP A 127 -1.81 6.06 -5.59
C ASP A 127 -2.01 7.37 -4.82
N GLU A 128 -3.28 7.73 -4.59
CA GLU A 128 -3.63 8.99 -3.92
C GLU A 128 -3.12 9.03 -2.48
N SER A 129 -3.15 7.90 -1.78
CA SER A 129 -2.67 7.81 -0.41
C SER A 129 -1.14 7.95 -0.35
N PHE A 130 -0.43 7.38 -1.32
CA PHE A 130 1.02 7.52 -1.45
C PHE A 130 1.44 8.97 -1.70
N LEU A 131 0.75 9.68 -2.60
CA LEU A 131 0.98 11.10 -2.86
C LEU A 131 0.62 11.96 -1.66
N ALA A 132 -0.50 11.67 -0.98
CA ALA A 132 -0.93 12.39 0.22
C ALA A 132 0.10 12.27 1.35
N ILE A 133 0.62 11.08 1.62
CA ILE A 133 1.67 10.85 2.63
C ILE A 133 2.91 11.69 2.30
N ASN A 134 3.37 11.65 1.05
CA ASN A 134 4.55 12.42 0.64
C ASN A 134 4.34 13.94 0.75
N ASN A 135 3.15 14.44 0.40
CA ASN A 135 2.79 15.84 0.59
C ASN A 135 2.79 16.23 2.08
N MET A 136 2.29 15.36 2.97
CA MET A 136 2.32 15.60 4.43
C MET A 136 3.75 15.64 4.97
N ILE A 137 4.61 14.71 4.56
CA ILE A 137 6.03 14.68 4.99
C ILE A 137 6.76 15.92 4.48
N THR A 138 6.59 16.25 3.20
CA THR A 138 7.21 17.45 2.61
C THR A 138 6.71 18.73 3.27
N GLY A 139 5.42 18.84 3.59
CA GLY A 139 4.85 19.96 4.34
C GLY A 139 5.44 20.07 5.75
N GLY A 140 5.61 18.95 6.45
CA GLY A 140 6.28 18.90 7.74
C GLY A 140 7.72 19.42 7.67
N TRP A 141 8.48 19.00 6.64
CA TRP A 141 9.84 19.52 6.40
C TRP A 141 9.86 21.01 6.05
N ALA A 142 8.94 21.48 5.22
CA ALA A 142 8.83 22.91 4.91
C ALA A 142 8.63 23.74 6.19
N LEU A 143 7.76 23.29 7.10
CA LEU A 143 7.53 23.95 8.38
C LEU A 143 8.79 23.93 9.28
N ILE A 144 9.49 22.80 9.33
CA ILE A 144 10.75 22.67 10.09
C ILE A 144 11.82 23.61 9.53
N PHE A 145 11.97 23.68 8.20
CA PHE A 145 12.97 24.52 7.55
C PHE A 145 12.69 26.01 7.77
N ILE A 146 11.45 26.49 7.62
CA ILE A 146 11.15 27.91 7.89
C ILE A 146 11.30 28.26 9.37
N THR A 147 10.92 27.34 10.26
CA THR A 147 11.10 27.53 11.71
C THR A 147 12.59 27.61 12.06
N ASN A 148 13.42 26.72 11.51
CA ASN A 148 14.87 26.78 11.70
C ASN A 148 15.48 28.05 11.13
N ALA A 149 15.08 28.47 9.93
CA ALA A 149 15.56 29.72 9.33
C ALA A 149 15.29 30.92 10.26
N THR A 150 14.09 30.95 10.87
CA THR A 150 13.67 31.98 11.82
C THR A 150 14.43 31.90 13.15
N VAL A 151 14.60 30.69 13.70
CA VAL A 151 15.35 30.45 14.95
C VAL A 151 16.80 30.92 14.83
N PHE A 152 17.44 30.73 13.67
CA PHE A 152 18.79 31.23 13.41
C PHE A 152 18.91 32.75 13.32
N ILE A 153 17.80 33.47 13.13
CA ILE A 153 17.75 34.93 13.12
C ILE A 153 17.44 35.48 14.51
N LEU A 154 16.56 34.80 15.26
CA LEU A 154 16.00 35.33 16.51
C LEU A 154 16.75 34.92 17.78
N LEU A 155 17.47 33.80 17.76
CA LEU A 155 18.09 33.23 18.96
C LEU A 155 19.61 33.20 18.87
N ASP A 156 20.26 33.35 20.02
CA ASP A 156 21.70 33.23 20.18
C ASP A 156 22.15 31.78 20.45
N LYS A 157 23.42 31.50 20.14
CA LYS A 157 24.06 30.23 20.52
C LYS A 157 24.22 30.16 22.05
N PRO A 158 23.98 29.00 22.70
CA PRO A 158 23.81 27.66 22.11
C PRO A 158 22.36 27.26 21.80
N LEU A 159 21.36 28.06 22.22
CA LEU A 159 19.95 27.71 22.16
C LEU A 159 19.47 27.39 20.73
N THR A 160 19.94 28.18 19.75
CA THR A 160 19.69 27.96 18.31
C THR A 160 20.08 26.57 17.84
N LEU A 161 21.24 26.05 18.28
CA LEU A 161 21.73 24.73 17.87
C LEU A 161 20.89 23.61 18.50
N ILE A 162 20.52 23.77 19.78
CA ILE A 162 19.70 22.79 20.50
C ILE A 162 18.32 22.67 19.85
N ILE A 163 17.64 23.81 19.64
CA ILE A 163 16.31 23.84 19.04
C ILE A 163 16.35 23.33 17.60
N SER A 164 17.30 23.80 16.79
CA SER A 164 17.41 23.39 15.40
C SER A 164 17.64 21.89 15.24
N ASN A 165 18.59 21.33 15.99
CA ASN A 165 18.86 19.89 15.94
C ASN A 165 17.67 19.07 16.46
N GLY A 166 16.97 19.56 17.50
CA GLY A 166 15.74 18.95 17.99
C GLY A 166 14.63 18.91 16.92
N LEU A 167 14.44 20.01 16.18
CA LEU A 167 13.47 20.08 15.08
C LEU A 167 13.83 19.15 13.92
N ILE A 168 15.11 19.05 13.55
CA ILE A 168 15.57 18.10 12.52
C ILE A 168 15.35 16.65 12.98
N ALA A 169 15.70 16.32 14.23
CA ALA A 169 15.45 14.99 14.79
C ALA A 169 13.96 14.63 14.78
N LEU A 170 13.09 15.60 15.13
CA LEU A 170 11.65 15.46 15.04
C LEU A 170 11.18 15.21 13.59
N GLY A 171 11.72 15.95 12.61
CA GLY A 171 11.42 15.75 11.19
C GLY A 171 11.81 14.37 10.66
N ILE A 172 12.97 13.86 11.08
CA ILE A 172 13.41 12.50 10.76
C ILE A 172 12.46 11.47 11.39
N ALA A 173 12.17 11.60 12.68
CA ALA A 173 11.24 10.69 13.37
C ALA A 173 9.85 10.71 12.71
N PHE A 174 9.34 11.89 12.37
CA PHE A 174 8.07 12.06 11.65
C PHE A 174 8.08 11.36 10.29
N SER A 175 9.16 11.48 9.53
CA SER A 175 9.31 10.85 8.20
C SER A 175 9.37 9.33 8.26
N VAL A 176 9.83 8.76 9.39
CA VAL A 176 9.87 7.30 9.61
C VAL A 176 8.52 6.77 10.11
N VAL A 177 7.88 7.48 11.05
CA VAL A 177 6.66 7.00 11.72
C VAL A 177 5.41 7.22 10.86
N LEU A 178 5.30 8.36 10.16
CA LEU A 178 4.07 8.71 9.43
C LEU A 178 3.69 7.68 8.35
N PRO A 179 4.61 7.19 7.48
CA PRO A 179 4.28 6.16 6.49
C PRO A 179 3.83 4.83 7.08
N LEU A 180 4.19 4.52 8.33
CA LEU A 180 3.81 3.27 9.00
C LEU A 180 2.37 3.32 9.52
N GLU A 181 1.89 4.49 9.94
CA GLU A 181 0.59 4.65 10.58
C GLU A 181 -0.50 5.10 9.60
N THR A 182 -0.14 5.91 8.61
CA THR A 182 -1.09 6.59 7.74
C THR A 182 -1.84 5.67 6.78
N PRO A 183 -1.23 4.65 6.15
CA PRO A 183 -1.97 3.70 5.31
C PRO A 183 -3.07 2.97 6.07
N ALA A 184 -2.78 2.53 7.30
CA ALA A 184 -3.77 1.88 8.16
C ALA A 184 -4.87 2.86 8.60
N TYR A 185 -4.52 4.13 8.85
CA TYR A 185 -5.51 5.17 9.10
C TYR A 185 -6.42 5.37 7.89
N PHE A 186 -5.89 5.52 6.68
CA PHE A 186 -6.68 5.70 5.46
C PHE A 186 -7.57 4.50 5.16
N ALA A 187 -7.02 3.29 5.26
CA ALA A 187 -7.80 2.05 5.09
C ALA A 187 -8.99 1.99 6.06
N ALA A 188 -8.79 2.38 7.32
CA ALA A 188 -9.86 2.36 8.31
C ALA A 188 -10.77 3.60 8.28
N ARG A 189 -10.33 4.74 7.72
CA ARG A 189 -10.99 6.05 7.85
C ARG A 189 -12.43 6.02 7.38
N GLU A 190 -12.66 5.44 6.20
CA GLU A 190 -14.01 5.36 5.63
C GLU A 190 -14.92 4.46 6.47
N PHE A 191 -14.40 3.37 7.05
CA PHE A 191 -15.17 2.39 7.78
C PHE A 191 -15.40 2.77 9.25
N ARG A 192 -14.59 3.66 9.83
CA ARG A 192 -14.80 4.15 11.20
C ARG A 192 -16.19 4.74 11.42
N ARG A 193 -16.78 5.40 10.42
CA ARG A 193 -18.14 5.97 10.53
C ARG A 193 -19.23 4.89 10.64
N TYR A 194 -18.92 3.67 10.22
CA TYR A 194 -19.80 2.50 10.27
C TYR A 194 -19.38 1.52 11.36
N ASP A 195 -18.36 1.84 12.14
CA ASP A 195 -17.81 0.95 13.15
C ASP A 195 -18.65 1.05 14.44
N TRP A 196 -19.66 0.20 14.54
CA TRP A 196 -20.46 0.02 15.75
C TRP A 196 -20.20 -1.36 16.34
N SER A 197 -20.47 -1.50 17.63
CA SER A 197 -20.39 -2.79 18.33
C SER A 197 -21.62 -2.99 19.19
N VAL A 198 -22.08 -4.24 19.25
CA VAL A 198 -23.13 -4.69 20.16
C VAL A 198 -22.52 -5.72 21.08
N LYS A 199 -22.75 -5.55 22.39
CA LYS A 199 -22.35 -6.54 23.38
C LYS A 199 -23.35 -7.69 23.33
N VAL A 200 -22.85 -8.91 23.16
CA VAL A 200 -23.65 -10.13 23.15
C VAL A 200 -23.18 -11.04 24.27
N GLU A 201 -24.12 -11.46 25.14
CA GLU A 201 -23.86 -12.35 26.28
C GLU A 201 -24.27 -13.79 25.92
N LEU A 202 -23.34 -14.55 25.34
CA LEU A 202 -23.62 -15.90 24.82
C LEU A 202 -24.06 -16.93 25.87
N GLN A 203 -23.66 -16.73 27.13
CA GLN A 203 -23.95 -17.68 28.22
C GLN A 203 -25.28 -17.40 28.92
N LYS A 204 -25.95 -16.30 28.57
CA LYS A 204 -27.23 -15.94 29.20
C LYS A 204 -28.34 -16.76 28.55
N PRO A 205 -29.16 -17.50 29.32
CA PRO A 205 -30.31 -18.21 28.77
C PRO A 205 -31.26 -17.20 28.10
N LYS A 206 -31.70 -17.54 26.88
CA LYS A 206 -32.57 -16.72 26.04
C LYS A 206 -34.00 -17.25 26.10
N GLY A 207 -34.97 -16.35 26.19
CA GLY A 207 -36.39 -16.73 26.04
C GLY A 207 -36.70 -17.22 24.61
N ASP A 208 -37.88 -17.81 24.40
CA ASP A 208 -38.24 -18.47 23.13
C ASP A 208 -38.06 -17.56 21.90
N ASN A 209 -38.52 -16.32 21.97
CA ASN A 209 -38.42 -15.30 20.91
C ASN A 209 -37.29 -14.28 21.12
N GLU A 210 -36.30 -14.62 21.95
CA GLU A 210 -35.10 -13.81 22.14
C GLU A 210 -33.94 -14.40 21.33
N TYR A 211 -33.24 -13.56 20.56
CA TYR A 211 -32.15 -13.95 19.67
C TYR A 211 -30.96 -12.99 19.84
N ASP A 212 -29.75 -13.49 19.62
CA ASP A 212 -28.53 -12.68 19.63
C ASP A 212 -28.32 -11.96 18.30
N VAL A 213 -28.67 -12.63 17.20
CA VAL A 213 -28.47 -12.13 15.85
C VAL A 213 -29.70 -12.44 15.02
N ILE A 214 -30.16 -11.44 14.26
CA ILE A 214 -31.18 -11.60 13.24
C ILE A 214 -30.50 -11.44 11.88
N VAL A 215 -30.62 -12.44 11.03
CA VAL A 215 -30.12 -12.43 9.65
C VAL A 215 -31.32 -12.33 8.71
N VAL A 216 -31.34 -11.27 7.90
CA VAL A 216 -32.41 -11.04 6.92
C VAL A 216 -31.93 -11.52 5.55
N GLY A 217 -32.62 -12.54 5.04
CA GLY A 217 -32.29 -13.26 3.81
C GLY A 217 -31.59 -14.58 4.07
N SER A 218 -32.10 -15.65 3.47
CA SER A 218 -31.56 -17.02 3.55
C SER A 218 -30.83 -17.44 2.25
N GLY A 219 -30.22 -16.48 1.55
CA GLY A 219 -29.24 -16.77 0.51
C GLY A 219 -27.95 -17.36 1.09
N ILE A 220 -27.01 -17.76 0.23
CA ILE A 220 -25.76 -18.42 0.67
C ILE A 220 -24.98 -17.59 1.70
N GLY A 221 -24.86 -16.28 1.52
CA GLY A 221 -24.19 -15.41 2.50
C GLY A 221 -24.88 -15.38 3.87
N GLY A 222 -26.22 -15.33 3.88
CA GLY A 222 -27.02 -15.33 5.11
C GLY A 222 -26.96 -16.67 5.83
N LEU A 223 -27.09 -17.78 5.09
CA LEU A 223 -26.99 -19.13 5.64
C LEU A 223 -25.58 -19.45 6.14
N THR A 224 -24.53 -19.07 5.41
CA THR A 224 -23.14 -19.23 5.85
C THR A 224 -22.88 -18.44 7.13
N CYS A 225 -23.27 -17.16 7.18
CA CYS A 225 -23.14 -16.32 8.37
C CYS A 225 -23.88 -16.95 9.56
N SER A 226 -25.13 -17.36 9.36
CA SER A 226 -25.98 -17.95 10.40
C SER A 226 -25.41 -19.26 10.92
N ALA A 227 -24.95 -20.15 10.04
CA ALA A 227 -24.36 -21.44 10.43
C ALA A 227 -23.08 -21.24 11.25
N LEU A 228 -22.21 -20.32 10.83
CA LEU A 228 -20.96 -20.01 11.53
C LEU A 228 -21.19 -19.34 12.89
N LEU A 229 -22.19 -18.46 13.01
CA LEU A 229 -22.58 -17.83 14.26
C LEU A 229 -23.24 -18.85 15.22
N SER A 230 -24.18 -19.65 14.72
CA SER A 230 -24.82 -20.71 15.50
C SER A 230 -23.80 -21.71 16.04
N ARG A 231 -22.80 -22.11 15.23
CA ARG A 231 -21.71 -22.97 15.68
C ARG A 231 -20.86 -22.34 16.80
N ARG A 232 -20.75 -21.02 16.83
CA ARG A 232 -20.06 -20.25 17.88
C ARG A 232 -20.95 -19.98 19.11
N GLY A 233 -22.15 -20.56 19.16
CA GLY A 233 -23.06 -20.50 20.31
C GLY A 233 -24.05 -19.33 20.29
N TYR A 234 -24.12 -18.55 19.20
CA TYR A 234 -25.11 -17.49 19.08
C TYR A 234 -26.49 -18.09 18.79
N LYS A 235 -27.55 -17.56 19.41
CA LYS A 235 -28.92 -17.89 19.02
C LYS A 235 -29.34 -16.99 17.83
N VAL A 236 -29.42 -17.58 16.64
CA VAL A 236 -29.64 -16.84 15.39
C VAL A 236 -31.07 -17.04 14.87
N LEU A 237 -31.75 -15.96 14.53
CA LEU A 237 -33.00 -15.97 13.75
C LEU A 237 -32.68 -15.66 12.28
N VAL A 238 -33.12 -16.51 11.37
CA VAL A 238 -33.02 -16.26 9.92
C VAL A 238 -34.41 -15.95 9.38
N LEU A 239 -34.56 -14.80 8.74
CA LEU A 239 -35.81 -14.36 8.12
C LEU A 239 -35.70 -14.48 6.60
N GLU A 240 -36.64 -15.19 5.99
CA GLU A 240 -36.72 -15.33 4.53
C GLU A 240 -38.09 -14.85 4.05
N GLN A 241 -38.09 -14.06 2.98
CA GLN A 241 -39.32 -13.57 2.34
C GLN A 241 -39.91 -14.60 1.38
N HIS A 242 -39.07 -15.47 0.81
CA HIS A 242 -39.46 -16.58 -0.05
C HIS A 242 -39.95 -17.79 0.76
N TYR A 243 -40.69 -18.69 0.13
CA TYR A 243 -41.15 -19.92 0.81
C TYR A 243 -40.05 -20.99 0.94
N GLN A 244 -38.88 -20.76 0.36
CA GLN A 244 -37.75 -21.69 0.30
C GLN A 244 -36.44 -20.93 0.53
N VAL A 245 -35.50 -21.59 1.21
CA VAL A 245 -34.16 -21.07 1.44
C VAL A 245 -33.24 -21.24 0.22
N GLY A 246 -32.10 -20.55 0.23
CA GLY A 246 -31.01 -20.73 -0.74
C GLY A 246 -30.80 -19.56 -1.68
N GLY A 247 -31.79 -18.67 -1.86
CA GLY A 247 -31.68 -17.53 -2.79
C GLY A 247 -31.34 -17.99 -4.21
N TYR A 248 -30.25 -17.47 -4.80
CA TYR A 248 -29.77 -17.91 -6.13
C TYR A 248 -29.26 -19.37 -6.16
N CYS A 249 -29.04 -19.99 -5.00
CA CYS A 249 -28.72 -21.42 -4.87
C CYS A 249 -29.96 -22.29 -4.66
N SER A 250 -31.16 -21.78 -4.92
CA SER A 250 -32.41 -22.55 -4.85
C SER A 250 -32.70 -23.29 -6.16
N SER A 251 -33.58 -24.27 -6.07
CA SER A 251 -34.08 -25.05 -7.21
C SER A 251 -35.59 -25.21 -7.09
N PHE A 252 -36.29 -25.18 -8.24
CA PHE A 252 -37.73 -25.39 -8.31
C PHE A 252 -38.06 -26.56 -9.23
N MET A 253 -39.23 -27.17 -9.02
CA MET A 253 -39.72 -28.27 -9.85
C MET A 253 -40.77 -27.79 -10.84
N ARG A 254 -40.64 -28.18 -12.11
CA ARG A 254 -41.65 -27.93 -13.15
C ARG A 254 -41.74 -29.11 -14.10
N GLY A 255 -42.94 -29.68 -14.25
CA GLY A 255 -43.16 -30.83 -15.14
C GLY A 255 -42.36 -32.08 -14.78
N GLY A 256 -42.06 -32.29 -13.48
CA GLY A 256 -41.24 -33.42 -13.02
C GLY A 256 -39.73 -33.21 -13.13
N PHE A 257 -39.28 -32.07 -13.65
CA PHE A 257 -37.86 -31.71 -13.75
C PHE A 257 -37.48 -30.68 -12.70
N ILE A 258 -36.25 -30.76 -12.20
CA ILE A 258 -35.66 -29.79 -11.27
C ILE A 258 -34.86 -28.78 -12.07
N PHE A 259 -35.10 -27.49 -11.83
CA PHE A 259 -34.39 -26.38 -12.43
C PHE A 259 -33.69 -25.57 -11.35
N ASN A 260 -32.37 -25.37 -11.50
CA ASN A 260 -31.60 -24.49 -10.63
C ASN A 260 -31.82 -23.04 -11.05
N VAL A 261 -31.92 -22.12 -10.08
CA VAL A 261 -32.26 -20.71 -10.34
C VAL A 261 -31.05 -19.90 -10.83
N GLY A 262 -29.83 -20.21 -10.37
CA GLY A 262 -28.66 -19.43 -10.78
C GLY A 262 -27.32 -20.15 -10.69
N VAL A 263 -27.05 -20.89 -9.62
CA VAL A 263 -25.73 -21.54 -9.46
C VAL A 263 -25.63 -22.81 -10.30
N GLU A 264 -24.66 -22.81 -11.22
CA GLU A 264 -24.34 -23.96 -12.09
C GLU A 264 -23.04 -24.66 -11.68
N ASN A 265 -22.05 -23.91 -11.20
CA ASN A 265 -20.75 -24.43 -10.79
C ASN A 265 -20.27 -23.74 -9.51
N VAL A 266 -19.53 -24.47 -8.68
CA VAL A 266 -18.93 -23.98 -7.43
C VAL A 266 -17.42 -24.17 -7.50
N SER A 267 -16.68 -23.09 -7.35
CA SER A 267 -15.23 -23.08 -7.14
C SER A 267 -14.91 -22.89 -5.65
N GLY A 268 -13.64 -23.00 -5.25
CA GLY A 268 -13.26 -22.84 -3.84
C GLY A 268 -13.00 -24.14 -3.08
N ILE A 269 -12.95 -25.29 -3.77
CA ILE A 269 -12.94 -26.64 -3.17
C ILE A 269 -11.51 -27.26 -3.13
N TRP A 270 -10.48 -26.49 -3.53
CA TRP A 270 -9.07 -26.90 -3.36
C TRP A 270 -8.67 -26.87 -1.87
N GLU A 271 -7.52 -27.44 -1.52
CA GLU A 271 -7.07 -27.65 -0.13
C GLU A 271 -7.13 -26.38 0.75
N LYS A 272 -6.78 -25.21 0.19
CA LYS A 272 -6.82 -23.90 0.89
C LYS A 272 -7.96 -23.00 0.40
N GLY A 273 -8.99 -23.58 -0.20
CA GLY A 273 -10.07 -22.83 -0.80
C GLY A 273 -11.12 -22.37 0.22
N PRO A 274 -11.83 -21.26 -0.07
CA PRO A 274 -12.83 -20.71 0.84
C PRO A 274 -13.97 -21.67 1.18
N ILE A 275 -14.38 -22.50 0.22
CA ILE A 275 -15.46 -23.47 0.43
C ILE A 275 -14.95 -24.66 1.24
N THR A 276 -13.75 -25.18 0.96
CA THR A 276 -13.13 -26.22 1.80
C THR A 276 -13.04 -25.78 3.25
N TYR A 277 -12.52 -24.57 3.50
CA TYR A 277 -12.41 -24.00 4.84
C TYR A 277 -13.79 -23.88 5.52
N LEU A 278 -14.81 -23.39 4.81
CA LEU A 278 -16.17 -23.31 5.34
C LEU A 278 -16.74 -24.69 5.71
N LEU A 279 -16.57 -25.69 4.85
CA LEU A 279 -17.08 -27.04 5.09
C LEU A 279 -16.40 -27.68 6.30
N GLU A 280 -15.08 -27.53 6.44
CA GLU A 280 -14.32 -27.98 7.61
C GLU A 280 -14.81 -27.31 8.90
N GLU A 281 -14.97 -25.98 8.87
CA GLU A 281 -15.55 -25.22 9.98
C GLU A 281 -16.95 -25.73 10.34
N LEU A 282 -17.75 -26.22 9.39
CA LEU A 282 -19.08 -26.77 9.65
C LEU A 282 -19.07 -28.28 9.95
N GLY A 283 -17.93 -28.97 9.81
CA GLY A 283 -17.83 -30.43 9.95
C GLY A 283 -18.48 -31.22 8.80
N LEU A 284 -18.54 -30.63 7.61
CA LEU A 284 -19.10 -31.21 6.40
C LEU A 284 -17.98 -31.69 5.47
N LYS A 285 -18.25 -32.75 4.69
CA LYS A 285 -17.29 -33.28 3.72
C LYS A 285 -17.66 -32.88 2.30
N LYS A 286 -16.70 -32.32 1.57
CA LYS A 286 -16.91 -31.89 0.17
C LYS A 286 -17.35 -33.03 -0.75
N ASP A 287 -16.81 -34.23 -0.57
CA ASP A 287 -17.06 -35.37 -1.46
C ASP A 287 -18.48 -35.94 -1.31
N GLU A 288 -19.19 -35.58 -0.23
CA GLU A 288 -20.60 -35.93 -0.01
C GLU A 288 -21.55 -34.92 -0.67
N LEU A 289 -21.06 -33.72 -1.01
CA LEU A 289 -21.88 -32.58 -1.45
C LEU A 289 -21.61 -32.17 -2.89
N PHE A 290 -20.40 -32.40 -3.40
CA PHE A 290 -19.97 -31.90 -4.70
C PHE A 290 -19.46 -33.03 -5.59
N VAL A 291 -19.80 -32.92 -6.87
CA VAL A 291 -19.30 -33.79 -7.94
C VAL A 291 -18.59 -32.95 -8.99
N LYS A 292 -17.57 -33.51 -9.62
CA LYS A 292 -16.85 -32.82 -10.70
C LYS A 292 -17.71 -32.76 -11.95
N ASN A 293 -18.02 -31.55 -12.41
CA ASN A 293 -18.71 -31.33 -13.68
C ASN A 293 -17.75 -31.46 -14.87
N ARG A 294 -18.31 -31.74 -16.05
CA ARG A 294 -17.63 -31.68 -17.35
C ARG A 294 -18.15 -30.48 -18.14
N ILE A 295 -17.24 -29.73 -18.78
CA ILE A 295 -17.58 -28.60 -19.63
C ILE A 295 -17.18 -28.92 -21.08
N ARG A 296 -18.12 -28.74 -22.00
CA ARG A 296 -17.90 -28.83 -23.44
C ARG A 296 -18.02 -27.44 -24.07
N TYR A 297 -17.05 -27.09 -24.90
CA TYR A 297 -17.07 -25.88 -25.71
C TYR A 297 -17.46 -26.23 -27.13
N ILE A 298 -18.42 -25.48 -27.69
CA ILE A 298 -18.89 -25.64 -29.07
C ILE A 298 -18.73 -24.29 -29.76
N PHE A 299 -17.80 -24.21 -30.71
CA PHE A 299 -17.49 -22.96 -31.43
C PHE A 299 -17.33 -23.22 -32.93
N LYS A 300 -18.20 -22.62 -33.74
CA LYS A 300 -18.20 -22.73 -35.22
C LYS A 300 -18.08 -24.18 -35.72
N GLY A 301 -18.83 -25.11 -35.09
CA GLY A 301 -18.83 -26.53 -35.44
C GLY A 301 -17.62 -27.33 -34.94
N ARG A 302 -16.69 -26.69 -34.22
CA ARG A 302 -15.65 -27.39 -33.45
C ARG A 302 -16.15 -27.66 -32.04
N GLU A 303 -15.88 -28.86 -31.56
CA GLU A 303 -16.22 -29.29 -30.20
C GLU A 303 -14.97 -29.77 -29.49
N PHE A 304 -14.77 -29.33 -28.26
CA PHE A 304 -13.76 -29.88 -27.39
C PHE A 304 -14.23 -29.84 -25.94
N ASP A 305 -13.73 -30.78 -25.14
CA ASP A 305 -13.90 -30.79 -23.70
C ASP A 305 -12.61 -30.24 -23.09
N ALA A 306 -12.72 -29.53 -21.97
CA ALA A 306 -11.54 -29.12 -21.21
C ALA A 306 -11.73 -29.50 -19.74
N SER A 307 -10.87 -30.39 -19.26
CA SER A 307 -10.89 -30.93 -17.91
C SER A 307 -9.85 -30.27 -16.98
N SER A 308 -8.94 -29.49 -17.56
CA SER A 308 -7.94 -28.67 -16.89
C SER A 308 -7.69 -27.35 -17.65
N LEU A 309 -7.00 -26.42 -17.00
CA LEU A 309 -6.61 -25.15 -17.61
C LEU A 309 -5.64 -25.36 -18.78
N GLU A 310 -4.69 -26.29 -18.64
CA GLU A 310 -3.69 -26.60 -19.67
C GLU A 310 -4.35 -27.18 -20.92
N GLU A 311 -5.32 -28.07 -20.75
CA GLU A 311 -6.11 -28.62 -21.86
C GLU A 311 -6.94 -27.51 -22.54
N PHE A 312 -7.51 -26.60 -21.76
CA PHE A 312 -8.24 -25.45 -22.30
C PHE A 312 -7.33 -24.53 -23.14
N ILE A 313 -6.16 -24.16 -22.61
CA ILE A 313 -5.17 -23.33 -23.31
C ILE A 313 -4.70 -24.00 -24.60
N LYS A 314 -4.43 -25.31 -24.56
CA LYS A 314 -4.01 -26.08 -25.73
C LYS A 314 -5.09 -26.08 -26.81
N ASN A 315 -6.34 -26.41 -26.45
CA ASN A 315 -7.45 -26.43 -27.40
C ASN A 315 -7.71 -25.03 -27.99
N LEU A 316 -7.66 -23.96 -27.18
CA LEU A 316 -7.77 -22.59 -27.68
C LEU A 316 -6.65 -22.25 -28.67
N SER A 317 -5.42 -22.66 -28.37
CA SER A 317 -4.26 -22.43 -29.24
C SER A 317 -4.37 -23.19 -30.57
N GLU A 318 -5.04 -24.35 -30.60
CA GLU A 318 -5.32 -25.10 -31.84
C GLU A 318 -6.45 -24.45 -32.67
N ILE A 319 -7.37 -23.74 -32.01
CA ILE A 319 -8.45 -23.00 -32.68
C ILE A 319 -7.94 -21.66 -33.23
N PHE A 320 -7.05 -20.99 -32.50
CA PHE A 320 -6.49 -19.68 -32.83
C PHE A 320 -4.96 -19.73 -32.88
N PRO A 321 -4.36 -20.38 -33.91
CA PRO A 321 -2.92 -20.60 -33.99
C PRO A 321 -2.11 -19.30 -34.01
N ASP A 322 -2.64 -18.25 -34.66
CA ASP A 322 -1.99 -16.94 -34.76
C ASP A 322 -1.92 -16.21 -33.40
N GLU A 323 -2.79 -16.57 -32.44
CA GLU A 323 -2.87 -15.96 -31.11
C GLU A 323 -2.23 -16.84 -30.01
N LYS A 324 -1.61 -17.96 -30.39
CA LYS A 324 -1.09 -18.95 -29.44
C LYS A 324 -0.24 -18.30 -28.34
N GLU A 325 0.75 -17.50 -28.71
CA GLU A 325 1.65 -16.84 -27.75
C GLU A 325 0.89 -15.90 -26.79
N ASN A 326 -0.08 -15.14 -27.31
CA ASN A 326 -0.90 -14.24 -26.50
C ASN A 326 -1.85 -15.00 -25.56
N ILE A 327 -2.38 -16.15 -25.98
CA ILE A 327 -3.23 -17.00 -25.14
C ILE A 327 -2.42 -17.51 -23.94
N TYR A 328 -1.22 -18.05 -24.17
CA TYR A 328 -0.35 -18.50 -23.07
C TYR A 328 0.02 -17.35 -22.14
N ALA A 329 0.39 -16.18 -22.67
CA ALA A 329 0.71 -15.01 -21.86
C ALA A 329 -0.47 -14.54 -21.01
N PHE A 330 -1.69 -14.51 -21.56
CA PHE A 330 -2.89 -14.13 -20.83
C PHE A 330 -3.16 -15.06 -19.64
N PHE A 331 -3.09 -16.37 -19.85
CA PHE A 331 -3.38 -17.32 -18.78
C PHE A 331 -2.27 -17.40 -17.73
N ASP A 332 -1.00 -17.19 -18.12
CA ASP A 332 0.13 -17.03 -17.18
C ASP A 332 -0.06 -15.79 -16.29
N ASP A 333 -0.49 -14.66 -16.86
CA ASP A 333 -0.82 -13.46 -16.07
C ASP A 333 -2.04 -13.68 -15.17
N ALA A 334 -3.09 -14.35 -15.67
CA ALA A 334 -4.28 -14.66 -14.89
C ALA A 334 -3.98 -15.61 -13.72
N GLU A 335 -3.13 -16.62 -13.94
CA GLU A 335 -2.68 -17.55 -12.90
C GLU A 335 -1.88 -16.81 -11.82
N LYS A 336 -0.91 -15.98 -12.20
CA LYS A 336 -0.14 -15.16 -11.24
C LYS A 336 -1.04 -14.25 -10.41
N ALA A 337 -2.00 -13.57 -11.05
CA ALA A 337 -2.94 -12.70 -10.34
C ALA A 337 -3.83 -13.51 -9.38
N TYR A 338 -4.27 -14.70 -9.79
CA TYR A 338 -5.03 -15.60 -8.94
C TYR A 338 -4.20 -16.08 -7.75
N GLU A 339 -2.99 -16.59 -7.95
CA GLU A 339 -2.10 -17.02 -6.88
C GLU A 339 -1.80 -15.87 -5.90
N GLU A 340 -1.55 -14.66 -6.40
CA GLU A 340 -1.29 -13.48 -5.58
C GLU A 340 -2.49 -13.12 -4.68
N CYS A 341 -3.72 -13.22 -5.20
CA CYS A 341 -4.94 -13.04 -4.41
C CYS A 341 -5.06 -14.03 -3.24
N TYR A 342 -4.60 -15.27 -3.41
CA TYR A 342 -4.75 -16.33 -2.41
C TYR A 342 -3.48 -16.63 -1.59
N LYS A 343 -2.37 -15.95 -1.87
CA LYS A 343 -1.05 -16.21 -1.28
C LYS A 343 -1.02 -16.14 0.25
N ASP A 344 -1.76 -15.19 0.80
CA ASP A 344 -1.76 -14.83 2.22
C ASP A 344 -3.01 -15.28 2.99
N ILE A 345 -3.80 -16.15 2.38
CA ILE A 345 -5.02 -16.64 3.02
C ILE A 345 -4.65 -17.68 4.06
N GLU A 346 -4.69 -17.24 5.32
CA GLU A 346 -4.72 -18.13 6.48
C GLU A 346 -6.14 -18.69 6.71
N TYR A 347 -7.18 -17.95 6.32
CA TYR A 347 -8.58 -18.29 6.59
C TYR A 347 -9.49 -18.01 5.38
N GLY A 348 -9.71 -19.00 4.52
CA GLY A 348 -10.74 -19.03 3.47
C GLY A 348 -10.66 -17.95 2.37
N THR A 349 -10.84 -16.67 2.70
CA THR A 349 -10.92 -15.54 1.78
C THR A 349 -10.01 -14.37 2.20
N PRO A 350 -9.47 -13.58 1.25
CA PRO A 350 -8.74 -12.35 1.57
C PRO A 350 -9.62 -11.37 2.35
N LEU A 351 -9.08 -10.75 3.39
CA LEU A 351 -9.78 -9.70 4.11
C LEU A 351 -9.53 -8.34 3.46
N PRO A 352 -10.54 -7.46 3.38
CA PRO A 352 -10.31 -6.08 2.97
C PRO A 352 -9.39 -5.37 3.97
N ALA A 353 -8.62 -4.39 3.49
CA ALA A 353 -7.58 -3.71 4.26
C ALA A 353 -8.04 -3.20 5.64
N TRP A 354 -9.26 -2.65 5.74
CA TRP A 354 -9.81 -2.16 7.00
C TRP A 354 -10.08 -3.27 8.03
N LEU A 355 -10.50 -4.47 7.58
CA LEU A 355 -10.66 -5.63 8.45
C LEU A 355 -9.31 -6.18 8.89
N ILE A 356 -8.30 -6.16 8.02
CA ILE A 356 -6.92 -6.51 8.42
C ILE A 356 -6.46 -5.59 9.56
N VAL A 357 -6.65 -4.28 9.42
CA VAL A 357 -6.29 -3.31 10.46
C VAL A 357 -7.08 -3.56 11.75
N LYS A 358 -8.39 -3.86 11.65
CA LYS A 358 -9.26 -4.06 12.81
C LYS A 358 -8.97 -5.36 13.57
N VAL A 359 -8.75 -6.45 12.84
CA VAL A 359 -8.61 -7.80 13.42
C VAL A 359 -7.15 -8.13 13.75
N TYR A 360 -6.21 -7.78 12.88
CA TYR A 360 -4.79 -8.13 13.03
C TYR A 360 -3.89 -6.94 13.37
N GLY A 361 -4.43 -5.73 13.39
CA GLY A 361 -3.69 -4.52 13.69
C GLY A 361 -2.97 -3.91 12.48
N LYS A 362 -2.54 -2.66 12.66
CA LYS A 362 -1.95 -1.81 11.61
C LYS A 362 -0.70 -2.42 10.95
N ARG A 363 0.14 -3.08 11.75
CA ARG A 363 1.39 -3.69 11.27
C ARG A 363 1.15 -4.84 10.29
N LYS A 364 0.03 -5.57 10.41
CA LYS A 364 -0.28 -6.67 9.49
C LYS A 364 -0.57 -6.13 8.09
N LEU A 365 -1.29 -5.01 7.97
CA LEU A 365 -1.61 -4.39 6.68
C LEU A 365 -0.35 -4.00 5.88
N LEU A 366 0.67 -3.43 6.54
CA LEU A 366 1.93 -3.05 5.89
C LEU A 366 2.71 -4.25 5.32
N ASN A 367 2.41 -5.44 5.81
CA ASN A 367 3.11 -6.67 5.49
C ASN A 367 2.24 -7.61 4.65
N TYR A 368 1.14 -7.13 4.05
CA TYR A 368 0.19 -7.92 3.30
C TYR A 368 0.25 -7.58 1.79
N PRO A 369 0.26 -8.56 0.86
CA PRO A 369 0.48 -9.99 1.09
C PRO A 369 1.99 -10.30 1.27
N LYS A 370 2.37 -11.25 2.13
CA LYS A 370 3.74 -11.71 2.39
C LYS A 370 4.01 -13.13 1.91
#